data_AF-A0A9P6BRX8-F1
#
_entry.id   AF-A0A9P6BRX8-F1
#
_cell.length_a   1.000
_cell.length_b   1.000
_cell.length_c   1.000
_cell.angle_alpha   90.00
_cell.angle_beta   90.00
_cell.angle_gamma   90.00
#
_symmetry.space_group_name_H-M   'P 1'
#
loop_
_entity.id
_entity.type
_entity.pdbx_description
1 polymer ?
#
loop_
_entity_poly.entity_id
_entity_poly.type
_entity_poly.pdbx_seq_one_letter_code
_entity_poly.pdbx_strand_id
1 'polypeptide(L)'
;MIFSIYIINKAGGLVYNKDYSDGLSKLTSNEYLVLAGTFHGVHAITSKISPVPGSSGIEMLETDTFRIHCFQTLTGTKFLLVADPQQPSIDHTMKKIYEVYSDYCVKNPFQNPEMPIRSEQFDVHLLKLVKSVGGLVQTYSSNNLYSNLINNSNLTSSSISNSGSSTTSQTSAPSTLPNIASSGLELGV
;
A
#
# COMPACT_ATOMS: atom_id res chain seq x y z
N MET A 1 14.30 -15.38 4.49
CA MET A 1 13.72 -14.45 3.50
C MET A 1 12.81 -13.43 4.20
N ILE A 2 12.54 -12.29 3.58
CA ILE A 2 11.45 -11.36 3.99
C ILE A 2 10.25 -11.62 3.09
N PHE A 3 9.07 -11.84 3.68
CA PHE A 3 7.83 -12.11 2.94
C PHE A 3 7.04 -10.82 2.65
N SER A 4 6.79 -10.00 3.67
CA SER A 4 5.97 -8.78 3.56
C SER A 4 6.27 -7.75 4.66
N ILE A 5 5.85 -6.50 4.43
CA ILE A 5 5.92 -5.38 5.38
C ILE A 5 4.54 -4.73 5.50
N TYR A 6 4.09 -4.50 6.74
CA TYR A 6 2.89 -3.72 7.05
C TYR A 6 3.23 -2.56 7.99
N ILE A 7 2.58 -1.41 7.81
CA ILE A 7 2.67 -0.28 8.75
C ILE A 7 1.28 0.03 9.27
N ILE A 8 1.14 -0.01 10.59
CA ILE A 8 -0.09 0.27 11.32
C ILE A 8 0.09 1.60 12.06
N ASN A 9 -0.87 2.50 11.92
CA ASN A 9 -0.85 3.82 12.52
C ASN A 9 -1.12 3.78 14.04
N LYS A 10 -1.11 4.94 14.70
CA LYS A 10 -1.35 5.01 16.16
C LYS A 10 -2.77 4.57 16.52
N ALA A 11 -3.75 4.80 15.64
CA ALA A 11 -5.15 4.40 15.82
C ALA A 11 -5.46 2.93 15.49
N GLY A 12 -4.49 2.14 14.99
CA GLY A 12 -4.71 0.73 14.60
C GLY A 12 -5.16 0.52 13.14
N GLY A 13 -5.26 1.59 12.35
CA GLY A 13 -5.50 1.51 10.92
C GLY A 13 -4.24 1.12 10.14
N LEU A 14 -4.40 0.27 9.13
CA LEU A 14 -3.35 -0.01 8.14
C LEU A 14 -3.10 1.24 7.29
N VAL A 15 -1.84 1.69 7.23
CA VAL A 15 -1.42 2.79 6.34
C VAL A 15 -0.49 2.35 5.22
N TYR A 16 0.08 1.14 5.30
CA TYR A 16 0.88 0.56 4.23
C TYR A 16 0.90 -0.95 4.29
N ASN A 17 0.85 -1.61 3.14
CA ASN A 17 1.12 -3.04 2.99
C ASN A 17 1.91 -3.31 1.71
N LYS A 18 2.91 -4.19 1.78
CA LYS A 18 3.69 -4.63 0.63
C LYS A 18 4.16 -6.06 0.80
N ASP A 19 3.83 -6.90 -0.17
CA ASP A 19 4.28 -8.29 -0.25
C ASP A 19 5.43 -8.38 -1.27
N TYR A 20 6.52 -9.05 -0.90
CA TYR A 20 7.77 -9.12 -1.68
C TYR A 20 8.03 -10.49 -2.30
N SER A 21 7.29 -11.52 -1.88
CA SER A 21 7.41 -12.90 -2.36
C SER A 21 6.08 -13.63 -2.24
N ASP A 22 5.78 -14.52 -3.17
CA ASP A 22 4.55 -15.32 -3.20
C ASP A 22 4.56 -16.54 -2.24
N GLY A 23 5.44 -16.52 -1.22
CA GLY A 23 5.54 -17.60 -0.22
C GLY A 23 4.40 -17.64 0.80
N LEU A 24 3.61 -16.57 0.91
CA LEU A 24 2.35 -16.51 1.67
C LEU A 24 1.18 -16.25 0.72
N SER A 25 0.00 -16.76 1.06
CA SER A 25 -1.25 -16.43 0.37
C SER A 25 -1.58 -14.95 0.55
N LYS A 26 -1.67 -14.21 -0.57
CA LYS A 26 -2.02 -12.78 -0.56
C LYS A 26 -3.45 -12.59 -0.07
N LEU A 27 -3.61 -11.72 0.91
CA LEU A 27 -4.92 -11.35 1.46
C LEU A 27 -5.60 -10.29 0.58
N THR A 28 -6.93 -10.19 0.68
CA THR A 28 -7.66 -9.04 0.11
C THR A 28 -7.39 -7.77 0.93
N SER A 29 -7.65 -6.60 0.33
CA SER A 29 -7.50 -5.29 0.99
C SER A 29 -8.28 -5.20 2.32
N ASN A 30 -9.45 -5.84 2.40
CA ASN A 30 -10.28 -5.85 3.60
C ASN A 30 -9.68 -6.77 4.69
N GLU A 31 -9.13 -7.91 4.33
CA GLU A 31 -8.44 -8.81 5.26
C GLU A 31 -7.16 -8.18 5.80
N TYR A 32 -6.40 -7.43 5.00
CA TYR A 32 -5.26 -6.64 5.49
C TYR A 32 -5.69 -5.55 6.49
N LEU A 33 -6.85 -4.90 6.29
CA LEU A 33 -7.41 -3.95 7.25
C LEU A 33 -7.84 -4.63 8.56
N VAL A 34 -8.49 -5.79 8.48
CA VAL A 34 -8.89 -6.61 9.65
C VAL A 34 -7.65 -7.12 10.39
N LEU A 35 -6.62 -7.59 9.69
CA LEU A 35 -5.35 -8.03 10.26
C LEU A 35 -4.68 -6.92 11.07
N ALA A 36 -4.64 -5.69 10.54
CA ALA A 36 -4.07 -4.54 11.24
C ALA A 36 -4.83 -4.18 12.52
N GLY A 37 -6.17 -4.09 12.44
CA GLY A 37 -7.02 -3.81 13.60
C GLY A 37 -6.94 -4.90 14.67
N THR A 38 -6.94 -6.17 14.25
CA THR A 38 -6.78 -7.34 15.13
C THR A 38 -5.42 -7.31 15.81
N PHE A 39 -4.34 -7.15 15.05
CA PHE A 39 -2.99 -7.06 15.61
C PHE A 39 -2.90 -5.92 16.64
N HIS A 40 -3.42 -4.74 16.31
CA HIS A 40 -3.41 -3.60 17.23
C HIS A 40 -4.16 -3.90 18.53
N GLY A 41 -5.33 -4.55 18.44
CA GLY A 41 -6.13 -4.98 19.59
C GLY A 41 -5.37 -5.99 20.48
N VAL A 42 -4.83 -7.07 19.91
CA VAL A 42 -4.08 -8.06 20.69
C VAL A 42 -2.80 -7.46 21.27
N HIS A 43 -2.09 -6.60 20.54
CA HIS A 43 -0.91 -5.87 21.05
C HIS A 43 -1.25 -5.01 22.27
N ALA A 44 -2.39 -4.30 22.26
CA ALA A 44 -2.87 -3.55 23.42
C ALA A 44 -3.23 -4.49 24.59
N ILE A 45 -3.91 -5.61 24.35
CA ILE A 45 -4.26 -6.60 25.38
C ILE A 45 -3.00 -7.20 26.01
N THR A 46 -2.00 -7.61 25.21
CA THR A 46 -0.71 -8.15 25.68
C THR A 46 -0.01 -7.21 26.66
N SER A 47 -0.04 -5.88 26.41
CA SER A 47 0.53 -4.87 27.32
C SER A 47 -0.17 -4.78 28.69
N LYS A 48 -1.38 -5.36 28.83
CA LYS A 48 -2.18 -5.35 30.07
C LYS A 48 -2.19 -6.68 30.81
N ILE A 49 -2.04 -7.80 30.11
CA ILE A 49 -1.96 -9.14 30.72
C ILE A 49 -0.52 -9.58 31.02
N SER A 50 0.49 -8.84 30.56
CA SER A 50 1.89 -9.18 30.81
C SER A 50 2.22 -9.14 32.32
N PRO A 51 2.83 -10.19 32.89
CA PRO A 51 3.24 -10.20 34.30
C PRO A 51 4.48 -9.34 34.58
N VAL A 52 5.11 -8.78 33.53
CA VAL A 52 6.33 -7.95 33.65
C VAL A 52 5.93 -6.47 33.62
N PRO A 53 6.21 -5.69 34.69
CA PRO A 53 5.96 -4.25 34.70
C PRO A 53 6.72 -3.53 33.58
N GLY A 54 6.02 -2.66 32.83
CA GLY A 54 6.60 -1.88 31.72
C GLY A 54 6.65 -2.60 30.36
N SER A 55 6.05 -3.79 30.24
CA SER A 55 5.99 -4.56 28.99
C SER A 55 5.35 -3.80 27.80
N SER A 56 6.00 -3.89 26.63
CA SER A 56 5.72 -3.10 25.42
C SER A 56 4.44 -3.46 24.67
N GLY A 57 3.86 -4.64 24.92
CA GLY A 57 2.87 -5.27 24.04
C GLY A 57 3.46 -6.49 23.31
N ILE A 58 3.07 -6.72 22.05
CA ILE A 58 3.65 -7.79 21.21
C ILE A 58 4.87 -7.27 20.47
N GLU A 59 6.00 -7.96 20.60
CA GLU A 59 7.24 -7.70 19.87
C GLU A 59 7.53 -8.77 18.79
N MET A 60 7.04 -9.99 18.97
CA MET A 60 7.13 -11.09 17.98
C MET A 60 5.94 -12.04 18.10
N LEU A 61 5.47 -12.57 16.97
CA LEU A 61 4.75 -13.85 16.90
C LEU A 61 5.57 -14.83 16.06
N GLU A 62 5.64 -16.09 16.50
CA GLU A 62 6.36 -17.17 15.80
C GLU A 62 5.40 -18.29 15.42
N THR A 63 5.60 -18.84 14.23
CA THR A 63 4.95 -20.05 13.69
C THR A 63 6.00 -20.89 12.97
N ASP A 64 5.67 -22.14 12.66
CA ASP A 64 6.58 -23.08 11.97
C ASP A 64 7.00 -22.62 10.56
N THR A 65 6.28 -21.67 9.95
CA THR A 65 6.49 -21.22 8.56
C THR A 65 6.94 -19.76 8.44
N PHE A 66 6.55 -18.89 9.38
CA PHE A 66 6.95 -17.48 9.41
C PHE A 66 6.97 -16.91 10.83
N ARG A 67 7.74 -15.83 11.01
CA ARG A 67 7.69 -14.94 12.18
C ARG A 67 7.15 -13.57 11.77
N ILE A 68 6.28 -12.99 12.59
CA ILE A 68 5.87 -11.58 12.49
C ILE A 68 6.61 -10.82 13.59
N HIS A 69 7.59 -10.00 13.21
CA HIS A 69 8.28 -9.10 14.13
C HIS A 69 7.56 -7.77 14.16
N CYS A 70 7.44 -7.15 15.35
CA CYS A 70 6.72 -5.89 15.56
C CYS A 70 7.62 -4.86 16.25
N PHE A 71 7.97 -3.81 15.51
CA PHE A 71 8.67 -2.64 16.04
C PHE A 71 7.68 -1.49 16.26
N GLN A 72 7.35 -1.18 17.52
CA GLN A 72 6.58 0.01 17.88
C GLN A 72 7.50 1.20 18.12
N THR A 73 7.19 2.32 17.47
CA THR A 73 7.83 3.62 17.69
C THR A 73 7.20 4.40 18.84
N LEU A 74 7.92 5.39 19.39
CA LEU A 74 7.40 6.26 20.47
C LEU A 74 6.17 7.10 20.07
N THR A 75 5.94 7.31 18.77
CA THR A 75 4.72 7.95 18.25
C THR A 75 3.50 7.01 18.26
N GLY A 76 3.71 5.70 18.47
CA GLY A 76 2.67 4.66 18.48
C GLY A 76 2.48 3.92 17.15
N THR A 77 3.18 4.35 16.09
CA THR A 77 3.22 3.67 14.78
C THR A 77 3.95 2.34 14.91
N LYS A 78 3.39 1.26 14.36
CA LYS A 78 3.91 -0.11 14.44
C LYS A 78 4.34 -0.57 13.06
N PHE A 79 5.57 -1.07 12.96
CA PHE A 79 6.13 -1.68 11.77
C PHE A 79 6.09 -3.20 11.97
N LEU A 80 5.35 -3.89 11.12
CA LEU A 80 5.32 -5.35 11.07
C LEU A 80 6.15 -5.83 9.90
N LEU A 81 7.04 -6.79 10.17
CA LEU A 81 7.85 -7.46 9.17
C LEU A 81 7.55 -8.96 9.28
N VAL A 82 7.00 -9.54 8.22
CA VAL A 82 6.77 -10.98 8.12
C VAL A 82 7.99 -11.57 7.43
N ALA A 83 8.66 -12.50 8.10
CA ALA A 83 9.92 -13.07 7.64
C ALA A 83 10.02 -14.57 7.95
N ASP A 84 10.95 -15.24 7.28
CA ASP A 84 11.34 -16.62 7.56
C ASP A 84 11.89 -16.72 8.99
N PRO A 85 11.59 -17.80 9.76
CA PRO A 85 12.08 -17.95 11.13
C PRO A 85 13.61 -17.86 11.27
N GLN A 86 14.37 -18.25 10.24
CA GLN A 86 15.83 -18.25 10.23
C GLN A 86 16.45 -16.91 9.77
N GLN A 87 15.65 -15.90 9.39
CA GLN A 87 16.17 -14.62 8.87
C GLN A 87 16.93 -13.83 9.97
N PRO A 88 18.24 -13.57 9.81
CA PRO A 88 19.02 -12.85 10.81
C PRO A 88 18.84 -11.33 10.70
N SER A 89 19.27 -10.60 11.74
CA SER A 89 19.39 -9.13 11.77
C SER A 89 18.08 -8.36 11.52
N ILE A 90 16.94 -8.89 11.97
CA ILE A 90 15.63 -8.24 11.83
C ILE A 90 15.60 -6.85 12.49
N ASP A 91 16.11 -6.68 13.71
CA ASP A 91 16.01 -5.40 14.44
C ASP A 91 16.79 -4.27 13.74
N HIS A 92 17.91 -4.61 13.10
CA HIS A 92 18.68 -3.68 12.27
C HIS A 92 17.92 -3.33 10.98
N THR A 93 17.20 -4.30 10.41
CA THR A 93 16.34 -4.11 9.24
C THR A 93 15.14 -3.22 9.58
N MET A 94 14.49 -3.45 10.73
CA MET A 94 13.39 -2.61 11.24
C MET A 94 13.81 -1.15 11.44
N LYS A 95 14.99 -0.91 12.01
CA LYS A 95 15.55 0.45 12.15
C LYS A 95 15.74 1.13 10.80
N LYS A 96 16.29 0.42 9.80
CA LYS A 96 16.41 0.91 8.42
C LYS A 96 15.06 1.15 7.73
N ILE A 97 14.05 0.32 7.99
CA ILE A 97 12.68 0.54 7.49
C ILE A 97 12.10 1.84 8.08
N TYR A 98 12.35 2.11 9.37
CA TYR A 98 11.93 3.34 10.04
C TYR A 98 12.70 4.59 9.57
N GLU A 99 13.99 4.47 9.26
CA GLU A 99 14.79 5.53 8.61
C GLU A 99 14.18 5.90 7.24
N VAL A 100 13.93 4.90 6.38
CA VAL A 100 13.30 5.07 5.05
C VAL A 100 11.88 5.66 5.16
N TYR A 101 11.09 5.24 6.14
CA TYR A 101 9.77 5.84 6.42
C TYR A 101 9.88 7.31 6.84
N SER A 102 10.86 7.63 7.70
CA SER A 102 11.09 8.99 8.17
C SER A 102 11.49 9.92 7.00
N ASP A 103 12.33 9.44 6.09
CA ASP A 103 12.82 10.20 4.95
C ASP A 103 11.78 10.43 3.84
N TYR A 104 10.97 9.42 3.48
CA TYR A 104 10.07 9.50 2.32
C TYR A 104 8.57 9.63 2.66
N CYS A 105 8.21 9.53 3.95
CA CYS A 105 6.85 9.74 4.43
C CYS A 105 6.78 10.92 5.40
N VAL A 106 7.55 10.92 6.50
CA VAL A 106 7.42 11.96 7.55
C VAL A 106 7.94 13.33 7.10
N LYS A 107 9.02 13.37 6.31
CA LYS A 107 9.55 14.62 5.73
C LYS A 107 8.79 15.12 4.48
N ASN A 108 7.80 14.38 3.98
CA ASN A 108 7.04 14.77 2.78
C ASN A 108 5.87 15.71 3.16
N PRO A 109 5.87 16.99 2.73
CA PRO A 109 4.83 17.96 3.12
C PRO A 109 3.42 17.60 2.64
N PHE A 110 3.29 16.68 1.68
CA PHE A 110 2.00 16.23 1.12
C PHE A 110 1.48 14.93 1.75
N GLN A 111 2.25 14.30 2.65
CA GLN A 111 1.81 13.09 3.36
C GLN A 111 1.11 13.48 4.66
N ASN A 112 -0.22 13.41 4.67
CA ASN A 112 -0.99 13.54 5.90
C ASN A 112 -0.65 12.38 6.88
N PRO A 113 -0.42 12.67 8.18
CA PRO A 113 -0.29 11.63 9.22
C PRO A 113 -1.53 10.73 9.32
N GLU A 114 -1.36 9.53 9.86
CA GLU A 114 -2.37 8.48 10.04
C GLU A 114 -3.11 8.00 8.76
N MET A 115 -2.92 8.65 7.61
CA MET A 115 -3.50 8.29 6.30
C MET A 115 -2.62 7.31 5.52
N PRO A 116 -3.17 6.56 4.54
CA PRO A 116 -2.40 5.64 3.71
C PRO A 116 -1.22 6.29 2.99
N ILE A 117 -0.09 5.59 2.97
CA ILE A 117 1.16 6.02 2.35
C ILE A 117 1.09 5.75 0.85
N ARG A 118 1.32 6.79 0.04
CA ARG A 118 1.29 6.72 -1.44
C ARG A 118 2.60 7.22 -2.08
N SER A 119 3.67 7.28 -1.30
CA SER A 119 4.98 7.80 -1.75
C SER A 119 5.73 6.75 -2.59
N GLU A 120 5.80 6.95 -3.90
CA GLU A 120 6.59 6.08 -4.80
C GLU A 120 8.06 6.00 -4.40
N GLN A 121 8.61 7.11 -3.88
CA GLN A 121 9.99 7.16 -3.38
C GLN A 121 10.21 6.27 -2.16
N PHE A 122 9.21 6.17 -1.26
CA PHE A 122 9.23 5.22 -0.15
C PHE A 122 9.25 3.78 -0.68
N ASP A 123 8.37 3.47 -1.63
CA ASP A 123 8.24 2.14 -2.26
C ASP A 123 9.56 1.68 -2.91
N VAL A 124 10.23 2.56 -3.67
CA VAL A 124 11.51 2.28 -4.34
C VAL A 124 12.63 2.03 -3.34
N HIS A 125 12.76 2.87 -2.30
CA HIS A 125 13.83 2.75 -1.31
C HIS A 125 13.61 1.57 -0.34
N LEU A 126 12.35 1.26 0.00
CA LEU A 126 12.00 0.10 0.80
C LEU A 126 12.26 -1.21 0.03
N LEU A 127 11.90 -1.28 -1.26
CA LEU A 127 12.22 -2.43 -2.12
C LEU A 127 13.73 -2.62 -2.26
N LYS A 128 14.51 -1.54 -2.41
CA LYS A 128 15.98 -1.57 -2.44
C LYS A 128 16.57 -2.12 -1.13
N LEU A 129 16.04 -1.67 0.02
CA LEU A 129 16.41 -2.18 1.34
C LEU A 129 16.09 -3.68 1.48
N VAL A 130 14.86 -4.10 1.18
CA VAL A 130 14.44 -5.51 1.29
C VAL A 130 15.28 -6.41 0.38
N LYS A 131 15.59 -6.00 -0.85
CA LYS A 131 16.50 -6.75 -1.73
C LYS A 131 17.91 -6.91 -1.14
N SER A 132 18.44 -5.87 -0.48
CA SER A 132 19.77 -5.91 0.14
C SER A 132 19.86 -6.83 1.37
N VAL A 133 18.74 -7.12 2.04
CA VAL A 133 18.65 -7.99 3.23
C VAL A 133 18.18 -9.40 2.89
N GLY A 134 17.30 -9.54 1.89
CA GLY A 134 16.66 -10.80 1.50
C GLY A 134 17.48 -11.69 0.55
N GLY A 135 18.64 -11.23 0.07
CA GLY A 135 19.56 -12.05 -0.75
C GLY A 135 19.14 -12.30 -2.20
N LEU A 136 18.06 -11.65 -2.69
CA LEU A 136 17.53 -11.87 -4.03
C LEU A 136 18.36 -11.15 -5.11
N VAL A 137 19.40 -11.82 -5.59
CA VAL A 137 20.03 -11.50 -6.89
C VAL A 137 19.16 -12.05 -8.02
N GLN A 138 18.36 -11.19 -8.63
CA GLN A 138 17.96 -11.34 -10.04
C GLN A 138 18.04 -10.01 -10.78
N THR A 139 18.33 -10.12 -12.07
CA THR A 139 18.86 -9.06 -12.93
C THR A 139 17.88 -7.91 -13.14
N TYR A 140 18.37 -6.67 -13.05
CA TYR A 140 17.70 -5.54 -13.68
C TYR A 140 17.78 -5.69 -15.21
N SER A 141 16.71 -6.18 -15.84
CA SER A 141 16.47 -5.88 -17.25
C SER A 141 16.04 -4.42 -17.36
N SER A 142 17.02 -3.51 -17.39
CA SER A 142 16.82 -2.06 -17.42
C SER A 142 16.20 -1.62 -18.74
N ASN A 143 14.87 -1.67 -18.84
CA ASN A 143 14.14 -1.36 -20.07
C ASN A 143 13.04 -0.30 -19.85
N ASN A 144 13.32 0.90 -20.37
CA ASN A 144 12.35 1.83 -20.97
C ASN A 144 11.17 2.34 -20.11
N LEU A 145 11.45 3.27 -19.20
CA LEU A 145 10.49 4.32 -18.83
C LEU A 145 10.95 5.76 -19.12
N TYR A 146 12.27 6.00 -19.25
CA TYR A 146 12.85 7.34 -19.46
C TYR A 146 13.24 7.66 -20.92
N SER A 147 13.26 6.67 -21.81
CA SER A 147 13.65 6.81 -23.22
C SER A 147 12.58 7.43 -24.12
N ASN A 148 11.30 7.24 -23.80
CA ASN A 148 10.17 7.61 -24.65
C ASN A 148 9.85 9.13 -24.69
N LEU A 149 10.53 9.94 -23.89
CA LEU A 149 10.32 11.40 -23.83
C LEU A 149 11.22 12.21 -24.79
N ILE A 150 12.18 11.57 -25.47
CA ILE A 150 13.20 12.26 -26.28
C ILE A 150 12.94 12.14 -27.80
N ASN A 151 12.26 11.09 -28.25
CA ASN A 151 12.14 10.77 -29.69
C ASN A 151 11.01 11.46 -30.45
N ASN A 152 10.07 12.15 -29.80
CA ASN A 152 8.92 12.80 -30.45
C ASN A 152 9.16 14.28 -30.83
N SER A 153 10.36 14.60 -31.31
CA SER A 153 10.73 15.95 -31.79
C SER A 153 11.25 15.97 -33.23
N ASN A 154 10.67 15.14 -34.12
CA ASN A 154 10.90 15.22 -35.57
C ASN A 154 9.77 14.54 -36.38
N LEU A 155 8.72 15.29 -36.75
CA LEU A 155 8.08 15.14 -38.07
C LEU A 155 7.22 16.36 -38.41
N THR A 156 7.73 17.22 -39.29
CA THR A 156 6.98 18.33 -39.91
C THR A 156 6.84 18.14 -41.42
N SER A 157 5.75 18.65 -41.98
CA SER A 157 5.48 18.93 -43.41
C SER A 157 4.85 17.83 -44.29
N SER A 158 3.77 18.24 -44.98
CA SER A 158 3.15 17.66 -46.19
C SER A 158 2.45 16.28 -46.07
N SER A 159 1.42 15.94 -46.85
CA SER A 159 0.81 16.61 -48.03
C SER A 159 -0.74 16.47 -48.10
N ILE A 160 -1.36 17.19 -49.04
CA ILE A 160 -2.81 17.32 -49.27
C ILE A 160 -3.39 16.22 -50.19
N SER A 161 -4.61 15.72 -49.93
CA SER A 161 -5.54 15.24 -50.98
C SER A 161 -7.02 15.20 -50.51
N ASN A 162 -7.96 15.26 -51.45
CA ASN A 162 -9.36 15.70 -51.29
C ASN A 162 -10.41 14.57 -51.54
N SER A 163 -11.71 14.88 -51.32
CA SER A 163 -12.94 14.38 -52.01
C SER A 163 -13.93 13.39 -51.33
N GLY A 164 -15.23 13.57 -51.65
CA GLY A 164 -16.42 12.71 -51.35
C GLY A 164 -17.17 13.05 -50.04
N SER A 165 -18.47 13.39 -49.92
CA SER A 165 -19.76 12.97 -50.55
C SER A 165 -20.27 11.58 -50.08
N SER A 166 -21.53 11.33 -49.65
CA SER A 166 -22.79 12.09 -49.78
C SER A 166 -23.98 11.61 -48.88
N THR A 167 -24.88 12.54 -48.51
CA THR A 167 -26.39 12.44 -48.39
C THR A 167 -27.15 11.44 -47.46
N THR A 168 -28.17 12.00 -46.75
CA THR A 168 -29.49 11.43 -46.34
C THR A 168 -29.56 10.28 -45.28
N SER A 169 -30.59 10.12 -44.43
CA SER A 169 -31.83 10.92 -44.19
C SER A 169 -32.48 10.64 -42.79
N GLN A 170 -33.42 11.52 -42.41
CA GLN A 170 -34.55 11.47 -41.44
C GLN A 170 -35.04 10.05 -41.03
N THR A 171 -35.67 9.79 -39.86
CA THR A 171 -36.36 10.61 -38.83
C THR A 171 -35.81 10.28 -37.40
N SER A 172 -36.45 10.34 -36.20
CA SER A 172 -37.79 10.72 -35.65
C SER A 172 -37.70 11.05 -34.13
N ALA A 173 -38.77 11.60 -33.52
CA ALA A 173 -38.99 11.83 -32.08
C ALA A 173 -40.52 12.06 -31.82
N PRO A 174 -41.07 12.38 -30.62
CA PRO A 174 -40.48 12.55 -29.27
C PRO A 174 -41.34 11.95 -28.11
N SER A 175 -41.22 12.51 -26.89
CA SER A 175 -42.20 12.50 -25.76
C SER A 175 -42.19 11.28 -24.81
N THR A 176 -42.39 11.36 -23.48
CA THR A 176 -42.43 12.53 -22.55
C THR A 176 -41.93 12.11 -21.15
N LEU A 177 -41.35 13.04 -20.38
CA LEU A 177 -41.18 12.94 -18.91
C LEU A 177 -42.41 13.51 -18.18
N PRO A 178 -42.68 13.08 -16.94
CA PRO A 178 -42.49 14.06 -15.85
C PRO A 178 -41.76 13.50 -14.62
N ASN A 179 -41.24 14.44 -13.82
CA ASN A 179 -40.58 14.23 -12.54
C ASN A 179 -41.58 14.53 -11.40
N ILE A 180 -41.66 13.68 -10.36
CA ILE A 180 -42.43 13.93 -9.13
C ILE A 180 -41.57 13.51 -7.92
N ALA A 181 -41.62 14.29 -6.84
CA ALA A 181 -40.74 14.15 -5.68
C ALA A 181 -41.50 13.90 -4.37
N SER A 182 -40.77 13.36 -3.39
CA SER A 182 -40.93 13.58 -1.94
C SER A 182 -42.27 13.25 -1.26
N SER A 183 -42.44 11.97 -0.88
CA SER A 183 -42.97 11.56 0.43
C SER A 183 -42.54 10.11 0.71
N GLY A 184 -42.39 9.62 1.94
CA GLY A 184 -42.65 10.27 3.23
C GLY A 184 -43.62 9.46 4.11
N LEU A 185 -43.24 8.22 4.45
CA LEU A 185 -43.82 7.33 5.48
C LEU A 185 -42.65 6.44 5.95
N GLU A 186 -42.23 6.34 7.21
CA GLU A 186 -42.92 6.12 8.50
C GLU A 186 -42.79 4.64 8.94
N LEU A 187 -42.50 4.45 10.24
CA LEU A 187 -42.27 3.13 10.86
C LEU A 187 -43.60 2.46 11.20
N GLY A 188 -43.72 1.17 10.89
CA GLY A 188 -44.84 0.32 11.30
C GLY A 188 -44.35 -0.95 12.00
N VAL A 189 -45.13 -1.40 12.99
CA VAL A 189 -45.09 -2.75 13.58
C VAL A 189 -46.02 -3.66 12.77
#